data_AF-A0A7Y9EI96-F1
#
_entry.id   AF-A0A7Y9EI96-F1
#
_cell.length_a   1.000
_cell.length_b   1.000
_cell.length_c   1.000
_cell.angle_alpha   90.00
_cell.angle_beta   90.00
_cell.angle_gamma   90.00
#
_symmetry.space_group_name_H-M   'P 1'
#
loop_
_entity.id
_entity.type
_entity.pdbx_description
1 polymer ?
#
loop_
_entity_poly.entity_id
_entity_poly.type
_entity_poly.pdbx_seq_one_letter_code
_entity_poly.pdbx_strand_id
1 'polypeptide(L)'
;MSIDVKQLADRYLAQWNEPDPAARSALIREVWAPDAVHVLVDPPQEIRDAAAALAVPAPPLEVHGHAALEARVGRAYEMFVASGEHVFTAGEPTVLLPNVIAIRWSMVTTGGGEAVGGGVDVLSLDPSGRILTDRQFIAP
;
A
#
# COMPACT_ATOMS: atom_id res chain seq x y z
N MET A 1 13.56 -21.18 -5.71
CA MET A 1 13.15 -20.77 -4.35
C MET A 1 11.69 -20.34 -4.46
N SER A 2 10.78 -20.92 -3.68
CA SER A 2 9.37 -20.53 -3.73
C SER A 2 9.18 -19.30 -2.85
N ILE A 3 8.56 -18.24 -3.38
CA ILE A 3 8.20 -17.05 -2.61
C ILE A 3 7.04 -17.43 -1.67
N ASP A 4 7.17 -17.16 -0.38
CA ASP A 4 6.06 -17.27 0.57
C ASP A 4 5.21 -15.99 0.46
N VAL A 5 4.19 -16.05 -0.39
CA VAL A 5 3.33 -14.91 -0.71
C VAL A 5 2.48 -14.47 0.47
N LYS A 6 2.13 -15.39 1.39
CA LYS A 6 1.39 -15.05 2.59
C LYS A 6 2.27 -14.27 3.55
N GLN A 7 3.49 -14.74 3.78
CA GLN A 7 4.43 -14.04 4.66
C GLN A 7 4.80 -12.65 4.11
N LEU A 8 4.93 -12.51 2.78
CA LEU A 8 5.11 -11.20 2.16
C LEU A 8 3.90 -10.29 2.39
N ALA A 9 2.68 -10.78 2.18
CA ALA A 9 1.45 -9.99 2.37
C ALA A 9 1.28 -9.55 3.83
N ASP A 10 1.57 -10.42 4.79
CA ASP A 10 1.51 -10.11 6.22
C ASP A 10 2.48 -8.96 6.58
N ARG A 11 3.72 -8.99 6.05
CA ARG A 11 4.71 -7.91 6.26
C ARG A 11 4.35 -6.63 5.52
N TYR A 12 3.86 -6.74 4.29
CA TYR A 12 3.38 -5.61 3.50
C TYR A 12 2.27 -4.88 4.25
N LEU A 13 1.29 -5.59 4.82
CA LEU A 13 0.25 -4.99 5.64
C LEU A 13 0.80 -4.37 6.93
N ALA A 14 1.75 -5.04 7.59
CA ALA A 14 2.32 -4.57 8.85
C ALA A 14 2.94 -3.16 8.74
N GLN A 15 3.62 -2.85 7.63
CA GLN A 15 4.24 -1.53 7.44
C GLN A 15 3.24 -0.37 7.56
N TRP A 16 1.98 -0.58 7.17
CA TRP A 16 0.94 0.43 7.15
C TRP A 16 0.33 0.68 8.54
N ASN A 17 0.48 -0.27 9.45
CA ASN A 17 -0.05 -0.20 10.83
C ASN A 17 1.03 -0.02 11.90
N GLU A 18 2.33 -0.13 11.55
CA GLU A 18 3.44 -0.06 12.50
C GLU A 18 3.61 1.34 13.11
N PRO A 19 3.43 1.52 14.44
CA PRO A 19 3.56 2.81 15.10
C PRO A 19 4.99 3.35 15.15
N ASP A 20 5.99 2.50 15.38
CA ASP A 20 7.38 2.94 15.53
C ASP A 20 7.99 3.28 14.17
N PRO A 21 8.41 4.54 13.93
CA PRO A 21 9.02 4.93 12.66
C PRO A 21 10.24 4.11 12.27
N ALA A 22 11.06 3.68 13.25
CA ALA A 22 12.25 2.90 12.99
C ALA A 22 11.90 1.47 12.55
N ALA A 23 11.00 0.79 13.27
CA ALA A 23 10.46 -0.51 12.88
C ALA A 23 9.77 -0.46 11.51
N ARG A 24 8.98 0.59 11.25
CA ARG A 24 8.30 0.79 9.96
C ARG A 24 9.28 0.95 8.80
N SER A 25 10.34 1.73 9.01
CA SER A 25 11.43 1.87 8.03
C SER A 25 12.15 0.54 7.78
N ALA A 26 12.36 -0.29 8.81
CA ALA A 26 12.93 -1.62 8.65
C ALA A 26 12.02 -2.54 7.82
N LEU A 27 10.70 -2.55 8.08
CA LEU A 27 9.72 -3.29 7.27
C LEU A 27 9.76 -2.87 5.81
N ILE A 28 9.83 -1.57 5.53
CA ILE A 28 9.89 -1.06 4.14
C ILE A 28 11.14 -1.57 3.43
N ARG A 29 12.30 -1.56 4.08
CA ARG A 29 13.55 -2.08 3.49
C ARG A 29 13.54 -3.58 3.28
N GLU A 30 12.80 -4.31 4.12
CA GLU A 30 12.64 -5.75 4.01
C GLU A 30 11.72 -6.13 2.84
N VAL A 31 10.58 -5.45 2.67
CA VAL A 31 9.55 -5.86 1.70
C VAL A 31 9.71 -5.22 0.32
N TRP A 32 10.32 -4.04 0.20
CA TRP A 32 10.50 -3.34 -1.07
C TRP A 32 11.92 -3.46 -1.61
N ALA A 33 12.06 -3.57 -2.93
CA ALA A 33 13.34 -3.37 -3.59
C ALA A 33 13.81 -1.90 -3.45
N PRO A 34 15.13 -1.61 -3.49
CA PRO A 34 15.65 -0.26 -3.28
C PRO A 34 15.13 0.80 -4.26
N ASP A 35 14.84 0.38 -5.50
CA ASP A 35 14.35 1.18 -6.62
C ASP A 35 12.85 0.98 -6.88
N ALA A 36 12.12 0.43 -5.91
CA ALA A 36 10.72 0.12 -6.09
C ALA A 36 9.83 1.36 -6.27
N VAL A 37 8.69 1.16 -6.93
CA VAL A 37 7.72 2.23 -7.24
C VAL A 37 6.34 1.86 -6.71
N HIS A 38 5.75 2.73 -5.91
CA HIS A 38 4.33 2.65 -5.56
C HIS A 38 3.55 3.64 -6.42
N VAL A 39 2.66 3.11 -7.25
CA VAL A 39 1.77 3.83 -8.15
C VAL A 39 0.37 3.87 -7.54
N LEU A 40 -0.09 5.06 -7.18
CA LEU A 40 -1.49 5.31 -6.82
C LEU A 40 -2.23 5.53 -8.13
N VAL A 41 -2.88 4.48 -8.64
CA VAL A 41 -3.63 4.54 -9.90
C VAL A 41 -4.81 5.48 -9.76
N ASP A 42 -5.49 5.41 -8.61
CA ASP A 42 -6.54 6.34 -8.22
C ASP A 42 -5.97 7.34 -7.21
N PRO A 43 -5.50 8.53 -7.63
CA PRO A 43 -4.92 9.51 -6.72
C PRO A 43 -5.98 10.04 -5.74
N PRO A 44 -5.60 10.63 -4.58
CA PRO A 44 -6.55 11.19 -3.61
C PRO A 44 -7.62 12.09 -4.22
N GLN A 45 -8.81 12.12 -3.60
CA GLN A 45 -9.98 12.84 -4.13
C GLN A 45 -9.67 14.31 -4.43
N GLU A 46 -8.89 14.97 -3.58
CA GLU A 46 -8.51 16.36 -3.75
C GLU A 46 -7.74 16.61 -5.07
N ILE A 47 -6.90 15.64 -5.48
CA ILE A 47 -6.18 15.71 -6.74
C ILE A 47 -7.11 15.44 -7.91
N ARG A 48 -8.04 14.48 -7.76
CA ARG A 48 -9.05 14.19 -8.79
C ARG A 48 -9.96 15.40 -9.03
N ASP A 49 -10.40 16.06 -7.97
CA ASP A 49 -11.23 17.27 -8.03
C ASP A 49 -10.50 18.43 -8.71
N ALA A 50 -9.22 18.64 -8.36
CA ALA A 50 -8.39 19.66 -8.99
C ALA A 50 -8.18 19.41 -10.49
N ALA A 51 -7.94 18.15 -10.90
CA ALA A 51 -7.81 17.78 -12.31
C ALA A 51 -9.15 17.96 -13.07
N ALA A 52 -10.27 17.54 -12.46
CA ALA A 52 -11.60 17.69 -13.03
C ALA A 52 -11.98 19.16 -13.23
N ALA A 53 -11.62 20.05 -12.30
CA ALA A 53 -11.84 21.49 -12.42
C ALA A 53 -11.11 22.11 -13.62
N LEU A 54 -10.03 21.47 -14.08
CA LEU A 54 -9.27 21.85 -15.28
C LEU A 54 -9.71 21.06 -16.53
N ALA A 55 -10.74 20.22 -16.43
CA ALA A 55 -11.22 19.34 -17.49
C ALA A 55 -10.13 18.40 -18.06
N VAL A 56 -9.20 17.96 -17.21
CA VAL A 56 -8.15 16.98 -17.56
C VAL A 56 -8.30 15.72 -16.71
N PRO A 57 -7.94 14.53 -17.24
CA PRO A 57 -7.89 13.33 -16.42
C PRO A 57 -6.84 13.47 -15.33
N ALA A 58 -7.16 12.99 -14.12
CA ALA A 58 -6.18 12.94 -13.03
C ALA A 58 -5.10 11.92 -13.37
N PRO A 59 -3.81 12.31 -13.40
CA PRO A 59 -2.74 11.35 -13.62
C PRO A 59 -2.54 10.47 -12.37
N PRO A 60 -2.02 9.24 -12.53
CA PRO A 60 -1.56 8.46 -11.39
C PRO A 60 -0.41 9.20 -10.68
N LEU A 61 -0.24 8.94 -9.39
CA LEU A 61 0.91 9.43 -8.63
C LEU A 61 1.91 8.30 -8.39
N GLU A 62 3.20 8.64 -8.42
CA GLU A 62 4.26 7.67 -8.21
C GLU A 62 5.14 8.08 -7.02
N VAL A 63 5.56 7.07 -6.25
CA VAL A 63 6.44 7.19 -5.09
C VAL A 63 7.63 6.26 -5.33
N HIS A 64 8.83 6.82 -5.42
CA HIS A 64 10.03 6.08 -5.86
C HIS A 64 11.06 5.90 -4.75
N GLY A 65 11.45 4.65 -4.55
CA GLY A 65 12.52 4.24 -3.63
C GLY A 65 12.15 4.36 -2.15
N HIS A 66 12.98 3.76 -1.31
CA HIS A 66 12.68 3.60 0.13
C HIS A 66 12.39 4.91 0.85
N ALA A 67 13.13 5.99 0.60
CA ALA A 67 12.93 7.25 1.31
C ALA A 67 11.54 7.85 1.02
N ALA A 68 11.08 7.81 -0.23
CA ALA A 68 9.75 8.31 -0.58
C ALA A 68 8.65 7.37 -0.06
N LEU A 69 8.89 6.05 -0.08
CA LEU A 69 7.99 5.05 0.50
C LEU A 69 7.84 5.23 2.01
N GLU A 70 8.94 5.46 2.74
CA GLU A 70 8.93 5.76 4.17
C GLU A 70 8.05 6.98 4.48
N ALA A 71 8.18 8.06 3.70
CA ALA A 71 7.34 9.24 3.84
C ALA A 71 5.86 8.94 3.52
N ARG A 72 5.58 8.22 2.43
CA ARG A 72 4.21 7.88 1.99
C ARG A 72 3.48 6.97 3.00
N VAL A 73 4.16 5.96 3.51
CA VAL A 73 3.61 5.01 4.49
C VAL A 73 3.46 5.72 5.84
N GLY A 74 4.48 6.47 6.28
CA GLY A 74 4.41 7.27 7.50
C GLY A 74 3.24 8.26 7.49
N ARG A 75 3.02 8.95 6.37
CA ARG A 75 1.90 9.89 6.23
C ARG A 75 0.54 9.19 6.28
N ALA A 76 0.39 8.02 5.65
CA ALA A 76 -0.85 7.25 5.77
C ALA A 76 -1.10 6.78 7.20
N TYR A 77 -0.07 6.30 7.90
CA TYR A 77 -0.19 5.92 9.31
C TYR A 77 -0.70 7.09 10.15
N GLU A 78 -0.10 8.28 10.03
CA GLU A 78 -0.52 9.49 10.74
C GLU A 78 -1.98 9.87 10.46
N MET A 79 -2.40 9.79 9.19
CA MET A 79 -3.73 10.20 8.78
C MET A 79 -4.83 9.25 9.23
N PHE A 80 -4.55 7.94 9.22
CA PHE A 80 -5.61 6.93 9.30
C PHE A 80 -5.52 6.05 10.54
N VAL A 81 -4.32 5.78 11.06
CA VAL A 81 -4.10 4.79 12.13
C VAL A 81 -3.70 5.43 13.46
N ALA A 82 -2.94 6.54 13.44
CA ALA A 82 -2.35 7.12 14.64
C ALA A 82 -3.37 7.55 15.73
N SER A 83 -4.61 7.89 15.34
CA SER A 83 -5.68 8.19 16.30
C SER A 83 -6.18 6.96 17.07
N GLY A 84 -5.90 5.75 16.56
CA GLY A 84 -6.44 4.48 17.05
C GLY A 84 -7.87 4.20 16.60
N GLU A 85 -8.46 5.06 15.76
CA GLU A 85 -9.84 4.88 15.27
C GLU A 85 -9.94 3.86 14.13
N HIS A 86 -8.88 3.71 13.32
CA HIS A 86 -8.85 2.76 12.22
C HIS A 86 -7.61 1.87 12.22
N VAL A 87 -7.73 0.75 11.52
CA VAL A 87 -6.65 -0.19 11.25
C VAL A 87 -6.80 -0.70 9.82
N PHE A 88 -5.68 -0.92 9.13
CA PHE A 88 -5.69 -1.59 7.84
C PHE A 88 -5.68 -3.11 8.03
N THR A 89 -6.53 -3.79 7.28
CA THR A 89 -6.62 -5.25 7.21
C THR A 89 -6.45 -5.71 5.77
N ALA A 90 -6.01 -6.95 5.57
CA ALA A 90 -5.90 -7.55 4.25
C ALA A 90 -6.54 -8.95 4.23
N GLY A 91 -7.08 -9.31 3.07
CA GLY A 91 -7.47 -10.69 2.78
C GLY A 91 -6.28 -11.55 2.34
N GLU A 92 -6.55 -12.84 2.08
CA GLU A 92 -5.54 -13.76 1.55
C GLU A 92 -5.01 -13.27 0.19
N PRO A 93 -3.67 -13.25 -0.01
CA PRO A 93 -3.09 -12.82 -1.27
C PRO A 93 -3.41 -13.81 -2.40
N THR A 94 -3.72 -13.28 -3.58
CA THR A 94 -3.96 -14.08 -4.79
C THR A 94 -2.74 -14.04 -5.70
N VAL A 95 -2.21 -15.19 -6.09
CA VAL A 95 -1.15 -15.26 -7.11
C VAL A 95 -1.79 -15.11 -8.49
N LEU A 96 -1.44 -14.05 -9.21
CA LEU A 96 -1.97 -13.78 -10.55
C LEU A 96 -1.08 -14.38 -11.63
N LEU A 97 0.25 -14.22 -11.48
CA LEU A 97 1.29 -14.74 -12.37
C LEU A 97 2.52 -15.09 -11.51
N PRO A 98 3.53 -15.81 -12.05
CA PRO A 98 4.82 -15.90 -11.39
C PRO A 98 5.32 -14.49 -11.00
N ASN A 99 5.60 -14.28 -9.70
CA ASN A 99 6.04 -13.01 -9.12
C ASN A 99 5.05 -11.84 -9.25
N VAL A 100 3.77 -12.09 -9.53
CA VAL A 100 2.72 -11.05 -9.49
C VAL A 100 1.60 -11.51 -8.58
N ILE A 101 1.32 -10.74 -7.54
CA ILE A 101 0.28 -11.03 -6.55
C ILE A 101 -0.68 -9.87 -6.40
N ALA A 102 -1.91 -10.15 -5.99
CA ALA A 102 -2.89 -9.15 -5.60
C ALA A 102 -3.26 -9.30 -4.13
N ILE A 103 -3.33 -8.17 -3.42
CA ILE A 103 -3.75 -8.10 -2.02
C ILE A 103 -4.97 -7.18 -1.96
N ARG A 104 -6.12 -7.73 -1.54
CA ARG A 104 -7.29 -6.90 -1.22
C ARG A 104 -7.14 -6.38 0.21
N TRP A 105 -7.29 -5.09 0.39
CA TRP A 105 -7.17 -4.44 1.70
C TRP A 105 -8.43 -3.65 2.05
N SER A 106 -8.61 -3.41 3.34
CA SER A 106 -9.70 -2.60 3.88
C SER A 106 -9.20 -1.80 5.08
N MET A 107 -9.59 -0.53 5.16
CA MET A 107 -9.47 0.28 6.36
C MET A 107 -10.75 0.09 7.16
N VAL A 108 -10.64 -0.43 8.39
CA VAL A 108 -11.79 -0.73 9.24
C VAL A 108 -11.73 0.06 10.53
N THR A 109 -12.89 0.36 11.11
CA THR A 109 -12.97 0.96 12.45
C THR A 109 -12.52 -0.04 13.51
N THR A 110 -11.73 0.40 14.49
CA THR A 110 -11.24 -0.49 15.56
C THR A 110 -12.34 -0.92 16.53
N GLY A 111 -13.37 -0.08 16.72
CA GLY A 111 -14.48 -0.36 17.62
C GLY A 111 -15.57 -1.29 17.07
N GLY A 112 -15.67 -1.43 15.74
CA GLY A 112 -16.78 -2.18 15.11
C GLY A 112 -16.40 -3.04 13.90
N GLY A 113 -15.19 -2.91 13.36
CA GLY A 113 -14.76 -3.64 12.17
C GLY A 113 -15.47 -3.21 10.88
N GLU A 114 -16.14 -2.06 10.88
CA GLU A 114 -16.83 -1.53 9.71
C GLU A 114 -15.80 -1.02 8.70
N ALA A 115 -15.91 -1.47 7.46
CA ALA A 115 -15.05 -1.00 6.37
C ALA A 115 -15.44 0.43 5.96
N VAL A 116 -14.49 1.35 6.15
CA VAL A 116 -14.63 2.78 5.82
C VAL A 116 -13.76 3.18 4.62
N GLY A 117 -13.01 2.23 4.07
CA GLY A 117 -12.22 2.37 2.87
C GLY A 117 -11.63 1.03 2.47
N GLY A 118 -11.15 0.91 1.24
CA GLY A 118 -10.56 -0.33 0.76
C GLY A 118 -10.05 -0.23 -0.65
N GLY A 119 -9.41 -1.30 -1.10
CA GLY A 119 -8.80 -1.33 -2.42
C GLY A 119 -8.18 -2.69 -2.73
N VAL A 120 -7.45 -2.69 -3.84
CA VAL A 120 -6.58 -3.80 -4.22
C VAL A 120 -5.24 -3.24 -4.63
N ASP A 121 -4.19 -3.86 -4.13
CA ASP A 121 -2.81 -3.59 -4.51
C ASP A 121 -2.30 -4.75 -5.36
N VAL A 122 -1.78 -4.45 -6.55
CA VAL A 122 -1.18 -5.45 -7.46
C VAL A 122 0.32 -5.28 -7.45
N LEU A 123 1.00 -6.26 -6.85
CA LEU A 123 2.43 -6.23 -6.58
C LEU A 123 3.18 -7.06 -7.61
N SER A 124 4.24 -6.50 -8.20
CA SER A 124 5.26 -7.26 -8.92
C SER A 124 6.51 -7.42 -8.07
N LEU A 125 7.10 -8.62 -8.09
CA LEU A 125 8.20 -8.99 -7.21
C LEU A 125 9.49 -9.23 -7.99
N ASP A 126 10.62 -8.86 -7.40
CA ASP A 126 11.94 -9.25 -7.88
C ASP A 126 12.22 -10.75 -7.62
N PRO A 127 13.30 -11.33 -8.19
CA PRO A 127 13.65 -12.73 -7.94
C PRO A 127 13.95 -13.09 -6.48
N SER A 128 14.18 -12.09 -5.61
CA SER A 128 14.36 -12.28 -4.17
C SER A 128 13.06 -12.22 -3.37
N GLY A 129 11.94 -11.92 -4.03
CA GLY A 129 10.61 -11.82 -3.43
C GLY A 129 10.27 -10.44 -2.86
N ARG A 130 11.05 -9.40 -3.19
CA ARG A 130 10.76 -8.02 -2.78
C ARG A 130 9.94 -7.29 -3.83
N ILE A 131 9.11 -6.35 -3.41
CA ILE A 131 8.22 -5.58 -4.29
C ILE A 131 9.06 -4.65 -5.16
N LEU A 132 8.93 -4.77 -6.48
CA LEU A 132 9.44 -3.82 -7.48
C LEU A 132 8.42 -2.76 -7.81
N THR A 133 7.15 -3.15 -7.97
CA THR A 133 6.07 -2.20 -8.20
C THR A 133 4.84 -2.57 -7.41
N ASP A 134 4.19 -1.59 -6.83
CA ASP A 134 2.85 -1.68 -6.28
C ASP A 134 1.93 -0.78 -7.10
N ARG A 135 0.83 -1.33 -7.62
CA ARG A 135 -0.24 -0.57 -8.27
C ARG A 135 -1.48 -0.63 -7.39
N GLN A 136 -1.78 0.48 -6.74
CA GLN A 136 -2.90 0.62 -5.84
C GLN A 136 -4.13 1.14 -6.57
N PHE A 137 -5.23 0.41 -6.41
CA PHE A 137 -6.56 0.76 -6.89
C PHE A 137 -7.50 0.92 -5.71
N ILE A 138 -8.29 1.99 -5.70
CA ILE A 138 -9.23 2.28 -4.61
C ILE A 138 -10.60 1.69 -4.96
N ALA A 139 -11.21 0.99 -4.01
CA ALA A 139 -12.56 0.47 -4.19
C ALA A 139 -13.58 1.62 -4.23
N PRO A 140 -14.69 1.48 -4.98
CA PRO A 140 -15.78 2.47 -5.01
C PRO A 140 -16.43 2.67 -3.64
#